data_AF-A0ABD6A9E9-F1
#
_entry.id   AF-A0ABD6A9E9-F1
#
_cell.length_a   1.000
_cell.length_b   1.000
_cell.length_c   1.000
_cell.angle_alpha   90.00
_cell.angle_beta   90.00
_cell.angle_gamma   90.00
#
_symmetry.space_group_name_H-M   'P 1'
#
loop_
_entity.id
_entity.type
_entity.pdbx_description
1 polymer ?
#
loop_
_entity_poly.entity_id
_entity_poly.type
_entity_poly.pdbx_seq_one_letter_code
_entity_poly.pdbx_strand_id
1 'polypeptide(L)'
;MIAITLLIFAYLFWAIEGVSSAAYDLSPIDVIGGGLALLLLLATIQAYYNDGLLISWLLVFLPVFGTALSGVGVGLIRPTPMKSFGLAIGIALFAALTLGTVGFLLGTAIRRGFKR
;
A
#
# COMPACT_ATOMS: atom_id res chain seq x y z
N MET A 1 -0.47 -7.89 -13.50
CA MET A 1 -0.42 -9.08 -12.62
C MET A 1 0.09 -8.75 -11.22
N ILE A 2 1.30 -8.18 -11.07
CA ILE A 2 1.92 -7.95 -9.74
C ILE A 2 1.00 -7.24 -8.75
N ALA A 3 0.36 -6.13 -9.14
CA ALA A 3 -0.49 -5.37 -8.22
C ALA A 3 -1.73 -6.17 -7.73
N ILE A 4 -2.28 -7.06 -8.56
CA ILE A 4 -3.38 -7.96 -8.18
C ILE A 4 -2.86 -9.04 -7.24
N THR A 5 -1.68 -9.60 -7.50
CA THR A 5 -1.02 -10.54 -6.59
C THR A 5 -0.79 -9.91 -5.22
N LEU A 6 -0.35 -8.64 -5.19
CA LEU A 6 -0.17 -7.87 -3.95
C LEU A 6 -1.50 -7.63 -3.22
N LEU A 7 -2.60 -7.36 -3.93
CA LEU A 7 -3.93 -7.28 -3.31
C LEU A 7 -4.29 -8.59 -2.60
N ILE A 8 -4.26 -9.69 -3.34
CA ILE A 8 -4.68 -11.00 -2.84
C ILE A 8 -3.81 -11.40 -1.64
N PHE A 9 -2.49 -11.26 -1.79
CA PHE A 9 -1.55 -11.57 -0.72
C PHE A 9 -1.78 -10.70 0.51
N ALA A 10 -1.89 -9.38 0.35
CA ALA A 10 -2.11 -8.46 1.47
C ALA A 10 -3.42 -8.80 2.20
N TYR A 11 -4.52 -8.97 1.48
CA TYR A 11 -5.79 -9.35 2.07
C TYR A 11 -5.68 -10.66 2.86
N LEU A 12 -5.14 -11.72 2.24
CA LEU A 12 -5.04 -13.03 2.88
C LEU A 12 -4.09 -13.01 4.08
N PHE A 13 -2.92 -12.38 3.96
CA PHE A 13 -1.92 -12.29 5.03
C PHE A 13 -2.49 -11.64 6.29
N TRP A 14 -3.18 -10.51 6.12
CA TRP A 14 -3.76 -9.78 7.24
C TRP A 14 -5.06 -10.38 7.78
N ALA A 15 -5.71 -11.26 7.01
CA ALA A 15 -6.85 -12.04 7.47
C ALA A 15 -6.47 -13.26 8.32
N ILE A 16 -5.18 -13.63 8.39
CA ILE A 16 -4.72 -14.73 9.25
C ILE A 16 -4.87 -14.34 10.72
N GLU A 17 -5.51 -15.22 11.50
CA GLU A 17 -5.73 -15.01 12.93
C GLU A 17 -4.41 -14.81 13.67
N GLY A 18 -4.34 -13.77 14.50
CA GLY A 18 -3.15 -13.42 15.28
C GLY A 18 -2.10 -12.57 14.55
N VAL A 19 -2.10 -12.50 13.21
CA VAL A 19 -1.13 -11.66 12.46
C VAL A 19 -1.33 -10.17 12.75
N SER A 20 -2.57 -9.71 12.71
CA SER A 20 -2.90 -8.32 13.00
C SER A 20 -2.56 -7.95 14.44
N SER A 21 -2.92 -8.79 15.40
CA SER A 21 -2.56 -8.61 16.81
C SER A 21 -1.05 -8.56 17.03
N ALA A 22 -0.31 -9.54 16.48
CA ALA A 22 1.15 -9.58 16.58
C ALA A 22 1.80 -8.34 15.93
N ALA A 23 1.24 -7.83 14.85
CA ALA A 23 1.73 -6.62 14.19
C ALA A 23 1.46 -5.32 14.99
N TYR A 24 0.45 -5.31 15.86
CA TYR A 24 0.21 -4.20 16.80
C TYR A 24 1.04 -4.35 18.08
N ASP A 25 1.37 -5.58 18.47
CA ASP A 25 2.25 -5.88 19.61
C ASP A 25 3.72 -5.57 19.30
N LEU A 26 4.14 -5.86 18.07
CA LEU A 26 5.35 -5.29 17.47
C LEU A 26 5.07 -3.80 17.24
N SER A 27 6.04 -2.91 17.53
CA SER A 27 5.88 -1.46 17.34
C SER A 27 5.18 -1.17 16.00
N PRO A 28 4.01 -0.52 15.97
CA PRO A 28 3.24 -0.32 14.75
C PRO A 28 4.04 0.35 13.62
N ILE A 29 5.07 1.12 14.01
CA ILE A 29 6.01 1.77 13.09
C ILE A 29 6.82 0.75 12.27
N ASP A 30 7.15 -0.41 12.83
CA ASP A 30 8.03 -1.39 12.19
C ASP A 30 7.27 -2.17 11.11
N VAL A 31 6.05 -2.62 11.41
CA VAL A 31 5.27 -3.44 10.48
C VAL A 31 4.53 -2.58 9.45
N ILE A 32 3.82 -1.53 9.90
CA ILE A 32 3.08 -0.65 8.99
C ILE A 32 4.07 0.23 8.22
N GLY A 33 5.04 0.84 8.90
CA GLY A 33 6.05 1.66 8.26
C GLY A 33 6.93 0.86 7.30
N GLY A 34 7.33 -0.36 7.67
CA GLY A 34 8.05 -1.28 6.78
C GLY A 34 7.25 -1.62 5.52
N GLY A 35 5.94 -1.88 5.68
CA GLY A 35 5.03 -2.09 4.55
C GLY A 35 4.94 -0.88 3.62
N LEU A 36 4.76 0.33 4.16
CA LEU A 36 4.70 1.56 3.36
C LEU A 36 6.03 1.85 2.64
N ALA A 37 7.17 1.60 3.29
CA ALA A 37 8.49 1.75 2.69
C ALA A 37 8.70 0.77 1.52
N LEU A 38 8.25 -0.49 1.67
CA LEU A 38 8.28 -1.48 0.60
C LEU A 38 7.42 -1.04 -0.59
N LEU A 39 6.20 -0.56 -0.34
CA LEU A 39 5.30 -0.07 -1.39
C LEU A 39 5.89 1.14 -2.12
N LEU A 40 6.50 2.08 -1.40
CA LEU A 40 7.21 3.21 -1.99
C LEU A 40 8.37 2.75 -2.88
N LEU A 41 9.16 1.78 -2.41
CA LEU A 41 10.27 1.21 -3.17
C LEU A 41 9.77 0.53 -4.45
N LEU A 42 8.72 -0.27 -4.37
CA LEU A 42 8.11 -0.92 -5.55
C LEU A 42 7.58 0.10 -6.55
N ALA A 43 6.89 1.13 -6.10
CA ALA A 43 6.40 2.22 -6.96
C ALA A 43 7.56 2.98 -7.63
N THR A 44 8.67 3.18 -6.90
CA THR A 44 9.90 3.83 -7.39
C THR A 44 10.60 2.99 -8.44
N ILE A 45 10.83 1.70 -8.16
CA ILE A 45 11.45 0.74 -9.09
C ILE A 45 10.61 0.64 -10.37
N GLN A 46 9.29 0.50 -10.23
CA GLN A 46 8.40 0.45 -11.38
C GLN A 46 8.50 1.70 -12.26
N ALA A 47 8.45 2.88 -11.65
CA ALA A 47 8.55 4.14 -12.40
C ALA A 47 9.93 4.34 -13.03
N TYR A 48 10.99 3.89 -12.38
CA TYR A 48 12.34 3.89 -12.93
C TYR A 48 12.40 3.08 -14.22
N TYR A 49 11.94 1.82 -14.23
CA TYR A 49 12.09 0.94 -15.40
C TYR A 49 11.04 1.15 -16.49
N ASN A 50 9.78 1.38 -16.13
CA ASN A 50 8.66 1.22 -17.06
C ASN A 50 7.87 2.50 -17.32
N ASP A 51 8.11 3.57 -16.56
CA ASP A 51 7.21 4.72 -16.49
C ASP A 51 5.75 4.35 -16.10
N GLY A 52 4.93 5.36 -15.84
CA GLY A 52 3.49 5.19 -15.62
C GLY A 52 3.04 5.43 -14.18
N LEU A 53 2.53 6.65 -13.95
CA LEU A 53 1.94 7.08 -12.68
C LEU A 53 0.79 6.16 -12.21
N LEU A 54 -0.07 5.73 -13.15
CA LEU A 54 -1.20 4.88 -12.83
C LEU A 54 -0.77 3.53 -12.25
N ILE A 55 0.31 2.93 -12.77
CA ILE A 55 0.81 1.65 -12.25
C ILE A 55 1.43 1.87 -10.86
N SER A 56 2.18 2.95 -10.66
CA SER A 56 2.69 3.33 -9.34
C SER A 56 1.57 3.52 -8.31
N TRP A 57 0.44 4.11 -8.71
CA TRP A 57 -0.75 4.20 -7.86
C TRP A 57 -1.37 2.83 -7.57
N LEU A 58 -1.54 1.97 -8.58
CA LEU A 58 -2.12 0.65 -8.40
C LEU A 58 -1.25 -0.26 -7.50
N LEU A 59 0.07 -0.14 -7.60
CA LEU A 59 1.01 -0.89 -6.75
C LEU A 59 0.89 -0.53 -5.26
N VAL A 60 0.45 0.68 -4.95
CA VAL A 60 0.20 1.10 -3.55
C VAL A 60 -1.26 0.84 -3.17
N PHE A 61 -2.20 1.27 -4.00
CA PHE A 61 -3.63 1.19 -3.74
C PHE A 61 -4.07 -0.23 -3.39
N LEU A 62 -3.73 -1.20 -4.24
CA LEU A 62 -4.26 -2.55 -4.15
C LEU A 62 -3.84 -3.29 -2.87
N PRO A 63 -2.55 -3.33 -2.47
CA PRO A 63 -2.18 -3.92 -1.19
C PRO A 63 -2.73 -3.16 0.02
N VAL A 64 -2.75 -1.81 0.02
CA VAL A 64 -3.32 -1.03 1.13
C VAL A 64 -4.83 -1.29 1.26
N PHE A 65 -5.53 -1.38 0.13
CA PHE A 65 -6.94 -1.72 0.09
C PHE A 65 -7.20 -3.13 0.61
N GLY A 66 -6.39 -4.11 0.19
CA GLY A 66 -6.46 -5.48 0.70
C GLY A 66 -6.25 -5.56 2.21
N THR A 67 -5.24 -4.85 2.75
CA THR A 67 -5.02 -4.73 4.20
C THR A 67 -6.22 -4.08 4.88
N ALA A 68 -6.74 -2.97 4.38
CA ALA A 68 -7.86 -2.28 5.03
C ALA A 68 -9.16 -3.09 4.98
N LEU A 69 -9.40 -3.89 3.93
CA LEU A 69 -10.53 -4.81 3.85
C LEU A 69 -10.50 -5.91 4.92
N SER A 70 -9.31 -6.31 5.38
CA SER A 70 -9.16 -7.25 6.51
C SER A 70 -9.44 -6.61 7.88
N GLY A 71 -9.76 -5.31 7.92
CA GLY A 71 -10.04 -4.56 9.15
C GLY A 71 -8.80 -3.93 9.81
N VAL A 72 -7.61 -4.21 9.28
CA VAL A 72 -6.33 -3.66 9.78
C VAL A 72 -6.17 -2.19 9.38
N GLY A 73 -5.74 -1.34 10.33
CA GLY A 73 -5.55 0.09 10.10
C GLY A 73 -6.83 0.91 9.99
N VAL A 74 -8.02 0.30 10.13
CA VAL A 74 -9.31 1.00 9.94
C VAL A 74 -9.80 1.65 11.25
N GLY A 75 -9.30 1.26 12.43
CA GLY A 75 -9.47 1.99 13.70
C GLY A 75 -10.92 2.17 14.19
N LEU A 76 -11.89 1.50 13.58
CA LEU A 76 -13.30 1.66 13.89
C LEU A 76 -13.75 0.65 14.95
N ILE A 77 -14.44 1.14 15.97
CA ILE A 77 -15.14 0.30 16.95
C ILE A 77 -16.56 0.04 16.42
N ARG A 78 -16.88 -1.22 16.11
CA ARG A 78 -18.18 -1.69 15.60
C ARG A 78 -18.69 -0.98 14.32
N PRO A 79 -17.91 -0.95 13.23
CA PRO A 79 -18.35 -0.33 11.99
C PRO A 79 -19.41 -1.16 11.25
N THR A 80 -20.36 -0.47 10.62
CA THR A 80 -21.21 -1.08 9.58
C THR A 80 -20.36 -1.45 8.36
N PRO A 81 -20.68 -2.53 7.61
CA PRO A 81 -19.91 -2.95 6.44
C PRO A 81 -19.64 -1.82 5.42
N MET A 82 -20.62 -0.95 5.20
CA MET A 82 -20.50 0.21 4.29
C MET A 82 -19.44 1.22 4.74
N LYS A 83 -19.37 1.50 6.06
CA LYS A 83 -18.36 2.42 6.62
C LYS A 83 -16.96 1.82 6.53
N SER A 84 -16.81 0.52 6.81
CA SER A 84 -15.53 -0.18 6.65
C SER A 84 -15.03 -0.14 5.21
N PHE A 85 -15.92 -0.42 4.26
CA PHE A 85 -15.60 -0.39 2.84
C PHE A 85 -15.23 1.02 2.36
N GLY A 86 -16.00 2.03 2.75
CA GLY A 86 -15.71 3.43 2.42
C GLY A 86 -14.36 3.90 2.97
N LEU A 87 -14.02 3.52 4.21
CA LEU A 87 -12.71 3.83 4.79
C LEU A 87 -11.57 3.05 4.14
N ALA A 88 -11.79 1.78 3.80
CA ALA A 88 -10.79 0.99 3.07
C ALA A 88 -10.43 1.64 1.73
N ILE A 89 -11.44 2.11 0.98
CA ILE A 89 -11.21 2.87 -0.26
C ILE A 89 -10.49 4.19 0.05
N GLY A 90 -10.97 4.96 1.03
CA GLY A 90 -10.43 6.28 1.34
C GLY A 90 -8.95 6.24 1.73
N ILE A 91 -8.58 5.34 2.64
CA ILE A 91 -7.19 5.15 3.08
C ILE A 91 -6.31 4.68 1.92
N ALA A 92 -6.79 3.71 1.12
CA ALA A 92 -6.03 3.21 -0.02
C ALA A 92 -5.82 4.27 -1.10
N LEU A 93 -6.85 5.07 -1.41
CA LEU A 93 -6.74 6.21 -2.34
C LEU A 93 -5.74 7.24 -1.82
N PHE A 94 -5.84 7.62 -0.55
CA PHE A 94 -4.92 8.58 0.05
C PHE A 94 -3.46 8.08 -0.01
N ALA A 95 -3.22 6.82 0.36
CA ALA A 95 -1.90 6.21 0.26
C ALA A 95 -1.40 6.17 -1.19
N ALA A 96 -2.24 5.79 -2.15
CA ALA A 96 -1.87 5.73 -3.55
C ALA A 96 -1.50 7.10 -4.13
N LEU A 97 -2.31 8.12 -3.85
CA LEU A 97 -2.07 9.48 -4.31
C LEU A 97 -0.81 10.10 -3.69
N THR A 98 -0.48 9.73 -2.46
CA THR A 98 0.72 10.23 -1.78
C THR A 98 1.94 9.39 -2.15
N LEU A 99 2.06 8.17 -1.63
CA LEU A 99 3.20 7.28 -1.81
C LEU A 99 3.41 6.89 -3.27
N GLY A 100 2.33 6.61 -4.01
CA GLY A 100 2.44 6.24 -5.42
C GLY A 100 2.96 7.40 -6.28
N THR A 101 2.55 8.63 -5.99
CA THR A 101 3.07 9.83 -6.66
C THR A 101 4.53 10.08 -6.27
N VAL A 102 4.87 10.01 -4.98
CA VAL A 102 6.26 10.19 -4.52
C VAL A 102 7.17 9.14 -5.16
N GLY A 103 6.78 7.86 -5.15
CA GLY A 103 7.54 6.80 -5.80
C GLY A 103 7.71 7.04 -7.30
N PHE A 104 6.64 7.47 -7.98
CA PHE A 104 6.72 7.84 -9.39
C PHE A 104 7.73 8.96 -9.67
N LEU A 105 7.65 10.05 -8.89
CA LEU A 105 8.56 11.19 -9.02
C LEU A 105 10.01 10.79 -8.76
N LEU A 106 10.27 10.01 -7.70
CA LEU A 106 11.62 9.52 -7.39
C LEU A 106 12.17 8.63 -8.51
N GLY A 107 11.42 7.63 -8.96
CA GLY A 107 11.88 6.71 -10.00
C GLY A 107 12.19 7.43 -11.31
N THR A 108 11.33 8.38 -11.69
CA THR A 108 11.52 9.20 -12.88
C THR A 108 12.72 10.15 -12.74
N ALA A 109 12.88 10.79 -11.58
CA ALA A 109 14.00 11.69 -11.32
C ALA A 109 15.34 10.94 -11.36
N ILE A 110 15.43 9.78 -10.70
CA ILE A 110 16.62 8.92 -10.69
C ILE A 110 16.97 8.51 -12.12
N ARG A 111 16.00 8.00 -12.90
CA ARG A 111 16.27 7.61 -14.30
C ARG A 111 16.80 8.77 -15.14
N ARG A 112 16.24 9.97 -14.99
CA ARG A 112 16.68 11.16 -15.71
C ARG A 112 18.09 11.60 -15.28
N GLY A 113 18.41 11.44 -14.00
CA GLY A 113 19.75 11.73 -13.46
C GLY A 113 20.84 10.83 -14.05
N PHE A 114 20.56 9.52 -14.22
CA PHE A 114 21.52 8.56 -14.82
C PHE A 114 21.75 8.72 -16.32
N LYS A 115 20.86 9.45 -17.02
CA LYS A 115 20.98 9.68 -18.48
C LYS A 115 21.71 10.99 -18.83
N ARG A 116 22.17 11.75 -17.84
CA ARG A 116 23.03 12.92 -18.01
C ARG A 116 24.50 12.50 -17.87
#